data_AF-A0A838XHM1-F1
#
_entry.id   AF-A0A838XHM1-F1
#
_cell.length_a   1.000
_cell.length_b   1.000
_cell.length_c   1.000
_cell.angle_alpha   90.00
_cell.angle_beta   90.00
_cell.angle_gamma   90.00
#
_symmetry.space_group_name_H-M   'P 1'
#
loop_
_entity.id
_entity.type
_entity.pdbx_description
1 polymer ?
#
loop_
_entity_poly.entity_id
_entity_poly.type
_entity_poly.pdbx_seq_one_letter_code
_entity_poly.pdbx_strand_id
1 'polypeptide(L)'
;MNGPKKTLATALTAGVLALGLGACGQSQEEKEAAACDALDDLGTTLTEVGSTLTPESTVEQWRDARFEVRKAIEKAEDKVDEADEAAWEEVDDAWERFEDGVQTVDGDATVPEARASLGDDFNAVQSARERAASGLSC
;
A
#
# COMPACT_ATOMS: atom_id res chain seq x y z
N MET A 1 -72.73 10.77 24.37
CA MET A 1 -72.24 11.73 23.36
C MET A 1 -70.79 11.37 23.04
N ASN A 2 -70.51 11.09 21.76
CA ASN A 2 -69.21 11.15 21.03
C ASN A 2 -67.97 10.35 21.53
N GLY A 3 -67.49 9.41 20.69
CA GLY A 3 -66.09 8.90 20.69
C GLY A 3 -65.08 9.95 20.13
N PRO A 4 -63.83 9.63 19.69
CA PRO A 4 -63.31 8.32 19.24
C PRO A 4 -61.80 7.99 19.55
N LYS A 5 -61.42 6.71 19.28
CA LYS A 5 -60.22 6.18 18.56
C LYS A 5 -58.76 6.55 18.95
N LYS A 6 -57.96 5.45 19.06
CA LYS A 6 -56.54 5.25 18.64
C LYS A 6 -55.49 6.04 19.47
N THR A 7 -54.30 5.55 19.80
CA THR A 7 -53.35 4.79 18.98
C THR A 7 -52.27 4.20 19.91
N LEU A 8 -51.78 3.00 19.60
CA LEU A 8 -50.48 2.49 20.07
C LEU A 8 -49.39 3.52 19.77
N ALA A 9 -48.57 3.87 20.75
CA ALA A 9 -47.30 4.53 20.53
C ALA A 9 -46.22 3.75 21.30
N THR A 10 -45.72 2.71 20.64
CA THR A 10 -44.44 2.07 20.95
C THR A 10 -43.38 3.16 20.91
N ALA A 11 -42.91 3.58 22.08
CA ALA A 11 -41.76 4.47 22.19
C ALA A 11 -40.53 3.66 21.75
N LEU A 12 -40.15 3.85 20.49
CA LEU A 12 -38.86 3.42 19.94
C LEU A 12 -37.75 3.97 20.84
N THR A 13 -36.96 3.03 21.35
CA THR A 13 -35.67 3.23 22.00
C THR A 13 -34.81 4.17 21.17
N ALA A 14 -34.72 5.42 21.59
CA ALA A 14 -33.64 6.31 21.18
C ALA A 14 -32.37 5.80 21.88
N GLY A 15 -31.61 4.97 21.18
CA GLY A 15 -30.25 4.62 21.53
C GLY A 15 -29.44 5.91 21.55
N VAL A 16 -29.18 6.42 22.75
CA VAL A 16 -28.21 7.49 22.97
C VAL A 16 -26.84 6.88 22.68
N LEU A 17 -26.36 7.07 21.46
CA LEU A 17 -24.94 6.93 21.13
C LEU A 17 -24.20 8.03 21.89
N ALA A 18 -23.76 7.69 23.10
CA ALA A 18 -22.81 8.47 23.86
C ALA A 18 -21.45 8.44 23.15
N LEU A 19 -21.29 9.25 22.10
CA LEU A 19 -19.98 9.59 21.54
C LEU A 19 -19.36 10.67 22.43
N GLY A 20 -18.94 10.24 23.62
CA GLY A 20 -18.25 11.06 24.60
C GLY A 20 -16.82 10.57 24.79
N LEU A 21 -15.87 11.29 24.19
CA LEU A 21 -14.51 11.54 24.70
C LEU A 21 -13.59 10.32 24.82
N GLY A 22 -12.74 10.09 23.81
CA GLY A 22 -11.60 9.18 23.92
C GLY A 22 -10.62 9.31 22.76
N ALA A 23 -9.41 9.80 23.05
CA ALA A 23 -8.20 9.78 22.23
C ALA A 23 -8.23 10.49 20.86
N CYS A 24 -7.39 11.52 20.69
CA CYS A 24 -6.99 12.01 19.36
C CYS A 24 -6.17 10.91 18.66
N GLY A 25 -6.83 9.98 17.98
CA GLY A 25 -6.22 8.96 17.12
C GLY A 25 -7.15 8.68 15.95
N GLN A 26 -6.59 8.40 14.78
CA GLN A 26 -7.37 8.01 13.61
C GLN A 26 -8.15 6.72 13.92
N SER A 27 -9.38 6.66 13.43
CA SER A 27 -10.16 5.42 13.39
C SER A 27 -9.51 4.41 12.44
N GLN A 28 -9.85 3.12 12.59
CA GLN A 28 -9.35 2.06 11.71
C GLN A 28 -9.71 2.35 10.23
N GLU A 29 -10.93 2.79 9.97
CA GLU A 29 -11.40 3.15 8.62
C GLU A 29 -10.58 4.30 8.01
N GLU A 30 -10.21 5.31 8.80
CA GLU A 30 -9.35 6.41 8.33
C GLU A 30 -7.91 5.95 8.05
N LYS A 31 -7.41 4.94 8.77
CA LYS A 31 -6.09 4.35 8.52
C LYS A 31 -6.07 3.51 7.25
N GLU A 32 -7.07 2.65 7.07
CA GLU A 32 -7.23 1.83 5.86
C GLU A 32 -7.34 2.70 4.61
N ALA A 33 -8.13 3.79 4.66
CA ALA A 33 -8.21 4.74 3.56
C ALA A 33 -6.84 5.38 3.24
N ALA A 34 -6.10 5.82 4.27
CA ALA A 34 -4.76 6.39 4.09
C ALA A 34 -3.75 5.36 3.54
N ALA A 35 -3.87 4.10 3.95
CA ALA A 35 -3.06 3.00 3.42
C ALA A 35 -3.37 2.73 1.94
N CYS A 36 -4.65 2.73 1.55
CA CYS A 36 -5.06 2.57 0.15
C CYS A 36 -4.50 3.69 -0.73
N ASP A 37 -4.63 4.95 -0.30
CA ASP A 37 -4.07 6.10 -1.02
C ASP A 37 -2.54 5.96 -1.17
N ALA A 38 -1.85 5.56 -0.10
CA ALA A 38 -0.40 5.38 -0.12
C ALA A 38 0.03 4.22 -1.03
N LEU A 39 -0.71 3.12 -1.05
CA LEU A 39 -0.48 2.02 -1.99
C LEU A 39 -0.75 2.47 -3.42
N ASP A 40 -1.77 3.29 -3.70
CA ASP A 40 -2.04 3.86 -5.03
C ASP A 40 -0.88 4.71 -5.54
N ASP A 41 -0.36 5.61 -4.70
CA ASP A 41 0.82 6.42 -5.00
C ASP A 41 2.07 5.56 -5.27
N LEU A 42 2.28 4.51 -4.46
CA LEU A 42 3.36 3.54 -4.68
C LEU A 42 3.17 2.79 -6.00
N GLY A 43 1.93 2.35 -6.29
CA GLY A 43 1.58 1.65 -7.54
C GLY A 43 1.81 2.52 -8.78
N THR A 44 1.47 3.81 -8.69
CA THR A 44 1.75 4.80 -9.74
C THR A 44 3.26 4.92 -9.95
N THR A 45 4.04 5.09 -8.88
CA THR A 45 5.51 5.17 -8.98
C THR A 45 6.11 3.92 -9.59
N LEU A 46 5.68 2.73 -9.17
CA LEU A 46 6.13 1.45 -9.73
C LEU A 46 5.77 1.33 -11.21
N THR A 47 4.58 1.77 -11.61
CA THR A 47 4.16 1.77 -13.02
C THR A 47 5.01 2.72 -13.86
N GLU A 48 5.23 3.95 -13.37
CA GLU A 48 6.05 4.95 -14.05
C GLU A 48 7.49 4.47 -14.21
N VAL A 49 8.11 4.00 -13.13
CA VAL A 49 9.47 3.46 -13.15
C VAL A 49 9.54 2.23 -14.07
N GLY A 50 8.63 1.28 -13.92
CA GLY A 50 8.57 0.06 -14.75
C GLY A 50 8.39 0.36 -16.24
N SER A 51 7.69 1.44 -16.60
CA SER A 51 7.53 1.86 -18.00
C SER A 51 8.83 2.38 -18.64
N THR A 52 9.80 2.82 -17.82
CA THR A 52 11.11 3.32 -18.27
C THR A 52 12.20 2.23 -18.25
N LEU A 53 11.95 1.13 -17.53
CA LEU A 53 12.84 0.00 -17.43
C LEU A 53 12.54 -1.00 -18.55
N THR A 54 13.58 -1.42 -19.25
CA THR A 54 13.50 -2.38 -20.35
C THR A 54 14.51 -3.50 -20.11
N PRO A 55 14.38 -4.65 -20.79
CA PRO A 55 15.40 -5.71 -20.73
C PRO A 55 16.80 -5.25 -21.15
N GLU A 56 16.91 -4.13 -21.87
CA GLU A 56 18.17 -3.53 -22.31
C GLU A 56 18.71 -2.45 -21.35
N SER A 57 17.95 -2.09 -20.31
CA SER A 57 18.32 -1.03 -19.37
C SER A 57 19.63 -1.34 -18.64
N THR A 58 20.47 -0.33 -18.45
CA THR A 58 21.74 -0.46 -17.74
C THR A 58 21.52 -0.63 -16.23
N VAL A 59 22.50 -1.20 -15.55
CA VAL A 59 22.50 -1.32 -14.07
C VAL A 59 22.35 0.06 -13.41
N GLU A 60 22.92 1.11 -14.00
CA GLU A 60 22.76 2.48 -13.54
C GLU A 60 21.30 2.95 -13.60
N GLN A 61 20.57 2.64 -14.67
CA GLN A 61 19.13 2.94 -14.75
C GLN A 61 18.32 2.18 -13.68
N TRP A 62 18.70 0.94 -13.35
CA TRP A 62 18.09 0.19 -12.24
C TRP A 62 18.39 0.81 -10.88
N ARG A 63 19.58 1.38 -10.68
CA ARG A 63 19.95 2.11 -9.45
C ARG A 63 19.17 3.41 -9.30
N ASP A 64 19.00 4.16 -10.39
CA ASP A 64 18.18 5.37 -10.40
C ASP A 64 16.71 5.03 -10.12
N ALA A 65 16.18 3.99 -10.76
CA ALA A 65 14.84 3.47 -10.51
C ALA A 65 14.65 3.08 -9.03
N ARG A 66 15.62 2.36 -8.44
CA ARG A 66 15.62 2.03 -7.01
C ARG A 66 15.51 3.28 -6.15
N PHE A 67 16.23 4.36 -6.47
CA PHE A 67 16.15 5.58 -5.68
C PHE A 67 14.75 6.22 -5.70
N GLU A 68 14.06 6.21 -6.84
CA GLU A 68 12.70 6.74 -6.93
C GLU A 68 11.67 5.85 -6.20
N VAL A 69 11.77 4.52 -6.36
CA VAL A 69 10.88 3.57 -5.67
C VAL A 69 11.09 3.63 -4.15
N ARG A 70 12.33 3.72 -3.67
CA ARG A 70 12.67 3.88 -2.25
C ARG A 70 11.88 5.03 -1.61
N LYS A 71 11.81 6.19 -2.26
CA LYS A 71 11.06 7.34 -1.74
C LYS A 71 9.55 7.07 -1.65
N ALA A 72 8.99 6.25 -2.54
CA ALA A 72 7.59 5.88 -2.51
C ALA A 72 7.31 4.82 -1.42
N ILE A 73 8.20 3.85 -1.26
CA ILE A 73 8.19 2.86 -0.17
C ILE A 73 8.21 3.58 1.18
N GLU A 74 9.18 4.49 1.42
CA GLU A 74 9.28 5.25 2.68
C GLU A 74 8.04 6.12 2.98
N LYS A 75 7.27 6.51 1.96
CA LYS A 75 6.00 7.24 2.16
C LYS A 75 4.83 6.33 2.48
N ALA A 76 4.87 5.09 1.98
CA ALA A 76 3.82 4.11 2.18
C ALA A 76 3.96 3.37 3.51
N GLU A 77 5.19 3.13 3.96
CA GLU A 77 5.54 2.39 5.19
C GLU A 77 4.64 2.71 6.36
N ASP A 78 4.72 3.95 6.87
CA ASP A 78 3.96 4.37 8.05
C ASP A 78 2.45 4.18 7.89
N LYS A 79 1.92 4.32 6.67
CA LYS A 79 0.46 4.28 6.42
C LYS A 79 -0.07 2.88 6.29
N VAL A 80 0.67 2.02 5.59
CA VAL A 80 0.31 0.62 5.41
C VAL A 80 0.53 -0.13 6.73
N ASP A 81 1.65 0.09 7.41
CA ASP A 81 1.95 -0.54 8.70
C ASP A 81 0.93 -0.18 9.79
N GLU A 82 0.53 1.09 9.89
CA GLU A 82 -0.49 1.54 10.84
C GLU A 82 -1.87 0.90 10.64
N ALA A 83 -2.16 0.45 9.41
CA ALA A 83 -3.41 -0.18 9.02
C ALA A 83 -3.34 -1.72 9.09
N ASP A 84 -2.27 -2.32 8.56
CA ASP A 84 -1.97 -3.75 8.52
C ASP A 84 -0.45 -4.02 8.34
N GLU A 85 0.24 -4.30 9.46
CA GLU A 85 1.66 -4.65 9.52
C GLU A 85 2.03 -5.85 8.62
N ALA A 86 1.16 -6.87 8.53
CA ALA A 86 1.45 -8.06 7.71
C ALA A 86 1.38 -7.75 6.21
N ALA A 87 0.46 -6.84 5.81
CA ALA A 87 0.41 -6.34 4.44
C ALA A 87 1.66 -5.53 4.10
N TRP A 88 2.20 -4.74 5.04
CA TRP A 88 3.44 -4.02 4.84
C TRP A 88 4.67 -4.94 4.77
N GLU A 89 4.78 -5.91 5.69
CA GLU A 89 5.91 -6.85 5.75
C GLU A 89 6.13 -7.53 4.39
N GLU A 90 5.06 -7.95 3.69
CA GLU A 90 5.18 -8.57 2.37
C GLU A 90 5.72 -7.61 1.29
N VAL A 91 5.38 -6.32 1.37
CA VAL A 91 5.89 -5.28 0.47
C VAL A 91 7.36 -4.98 0.76
N ASP A 92 7.71 -4.83 2.04
CA ASP A 92 9.07 -4.56 2.49
C ASP A 92 10.01 -5.72 2.11
N ASP A 93 9.60 -6.96 2.35
CA ASP A 93 10.34 -8.17 1.97
C ASP A 93 10.65 -8.22 0.45
N ALA A 94 9.67 -7.85 -0.38
CA ALA A 94 9.85 -7.81 -1.83
C ALA A 94 10.79 -6.66 -2.23
N TRP A 95 10.64 -5.51 -1.58
CA TRP A 95 11.48 -4.34 -1.78
C TRP A 95 12.95 -4.62 -1.41
N GLU A 96 13.21 -5.22 -0.25
CA GLU A 96 14.56 -5.55 0.21
C GLU A 96 15.28 -6.49 -0.77
N ARG A 97 14.59 -7.48 -1.33
CA ARG A 97 15.16 -8.38 -2.35
C ARG A 97 15.57 -7.62 -3.61
N PHE A 98 14.70 -6.75 -4.11
CA PHE A 98 15.02 -5.89 -5.25
C PHE A 98 16.19 -4.95 -4.93
N GLU A 99 16.17 -4.29 -3.77
CA GLU A 99 17.21 -3.37 -3.32
C GLU A 99 18.58 -4.05 -3.17
N ASP A 100 18.62 -5.28 -2.64
CA ASP A 100 19.83 -6.10 -2.54
C ASP A 100 20.32 -6.56 -3.92
N GLY A 101 19.41 -6.98 -4.79
CA GLY A 101 19.71 -7.33 -6.18
C GLY A 101 20.41 -6.18 -6.90
N VAL A 102 19.88 -4.96 -6.80
CA VAL A 102 20.46 -3.76 -7.44
C VAL A 102 21.86 -3.42 -6.88
N GLN A 103 22.09 -3.67 -5.59
CA GLN A 103 23.38 -3.39 -4.93
C GLN A 103 24.45 -4.44 -5.25
N THR A 104 24.04 -5.70 -5.37
CA THR A 104 24.92 -6.84 -5.64
C THR A 104 25.37 -6.89 -7.10
N VAL A 105 24.58 -6.34 -8.02
CA VAL A 105 24.97 -6.24 -9.42
C VAL A 105 26.07 -5.17 -9.58
N ASP A 106 27.28 -5.64 -9.88
CA ASP A 106 28.43 -4.78 -10.21
C ASP A 106 28.11 -3.85 -11.39
N GLY A 107 28.67 -2.63 -11.38
CA GLY A 107 28.37 -1.61 -12.41
C GLY A 107 28.71 -2.05 -13.85
N ASP A 108 29.63 -2.99 -14.00
CA ASP A 108 30.05 -3.57 -15.29
C ASP A 108 29.27 -4.87 -15.66
N ALA A 109 28.40 -5.36 -14.78
CA ALA A 109 27.58 -6.53 -15.01
C ALA A 109 26.47 -6.20 -16.03
N THR A 110 26.88 -6.13 -17.29
CA THR A 110 26.02 -6.09 -18.48
C THR A 110 25.37 -7.45 -18.76
N VAL A 111 25.32 -8.33 -17.77
CA VAL A 111 24.87 -9.71 -17.86
C VAL A 111 23.34 -9.71 -18.00
N PRO A 112 22.79 -10.14 -19.15
CA PRO A 112 21.34 -10.20 -19.36
C PRO A 112 20.59 -10.93 -18.24
N GLU A 113 21.20 -11.94 -17.63
CA GLU A 113 20.66 -12.69 -16.50
C GLU A 113 20.47 -11.81 -15.25
N ALA A 114 21.39 -10.88 -14.97
CA ALA A 114 21.24 -9.94 -13.84
C ALA A 114 20.06 -8.99 -14.08
N ARG A 115 19.92 -8.46 -15.30
CA ARG A 115 18.78 -7.60 -15.68
C ARG A 115 17.45 -8.33 -15.61
N ALA A 116 17.42 -9.60 -16.03
CA ALA A 116 16.24 -10.43 -15.93
C ALA A 116 15.82 -10.63 -14.47
N SER A 117 16.77 -10.97 -13.58
CA SER A 117 16.52 -11.09 -12.14
C SER A 117 15.98 -9.80 -11.54
N LEU A 118 16.57 -8.64 -11.86
CA LEU A 118 16.09 -7.34 -11.38
C LEU A 118 14.67 -7.04 -11.86
N GLY A 119 14.33 -7.41 -13.10
CA GLY A 119 12.97 -7.30 -13.61
C GLY A 119 11.99 -8.19 -12.87
N ASP A 120 12.38 -9.43 -12.55
CA ASP A 120 11.56 -10.36 -11.78
C ASP A 120 11.34 -9.86 -10.34
N ASP A 121 12.40 -9.37 -9.67
CA ASP A 121 12.32 -8.79 -8.33
C ASP A 121 11.43 -7.53 -8.33
N PHE A 122 11.55 -6.66 -9.33
CA PHE A 122 10.69 -5.49 -9.47
C PHE A 122 9.21 -5.87 -9.67
N ASN A 123 8.93 -6.91 -10.45
CA ASN A 123 7.58 -7.45 -10.59
C ASN A 123 7.05 -8.06 -9.29
N ALA A 124 7.94 -8.62 -8.46
CA ALA A 124 7.58 -9.11 -7.14
C ALA A 124 7.14 -7.97 -6.21
N VAL A 125 7.81 -6.80 -6.26
CA VAL A 125 7.38 -5.59 -5.53
C VAL A 125 5.99 -5.14 -5.97
N GLN A 126 5.74 -5.06 -7.28
CA GLN A 126 4.40 -4.72 -7.81
C GLN A 126 3.33 -5.70 -7.31
N SER A 127 3.62 -7.00 -7.39
CA SER A 127 2.69 -8.04 -6.97
C SER A 127 2.43 -8.03 -5.46
N ALA A 128 3.44 -7.71 -4.64
CA ALA A 128 3.29 -7.57 -3.20
C ALA A 128 2.41 -6.37 -2.85
N ARG A 129 2.62 -5.24 -3.52
CA ARG A 129 1.76 -4.05 -3.39
C ARG A 129 0.30 -4.35 -3.78
N GLU A 130 0.07 -5.12 -4.84
CA GLU A 130 -1.28 -5.53 -5.25
C GLU A 130 -1.96 -6.44 -4.21
N ARG A 131 -1.20 -7.37 -3.62
CA ARG A 131 -1.68 -8.23 -2.53
C ARG A 131 -2.02 -7.42 -1.28
N ALA A 132 -1.14 -6.50 -0.87
CA ALA A 132 -1.38 -5.59 0.26
C ALA A 132 -2.67 -4.77 0.06
N ALA A 133 -2.84 -4.18 -1.13
CA ALA A 133 -4.05 -3.44 -1.48
C ALA A 133 -5.31 -4.33 -1.43
N SER A 134 -5.24 -5.54 -2.01
CA SER A 134 -6.35 -6.48 -1.98
C SER A 134 -6.70 -6.93 -0.56
N GLY A 135 -5.70 -7.10 0.32
CA GLY A 135 -5.88 -7.45 1.73
C GLY A 135 -6.61 -6.35 2.52
N LEU A 136 -6.28 -5.10 2.22
CA LEU A 136 -6.93 -3.90 2.78
C LEU A 136 -8.27 -3.55 2.10
N SER A 137 -8.70 -4.33 1.11
CA SER A 137 -9.90 -4.05 0.32
C SER A 137 -9.89 -2.69 -0.40
N CYS A 138 -8.69 -2.26 -0.78
CA CYS A 138 -8.48 -1.36 -1.90
C CYS A 138 -8.70 -2.15 -3.21
#